data_AF-A0A1C4EIQ9-F1
#
_entry.id   AF-A0A1C4EIQ9-F1
#
_cell.length_a   1.000
_cell.length_b   1.000
_cell.length_c   1.000
_cell.angle_alpha   90.00
_cell.angle_beta   90.00
_cell.angle_gamma   90.00
#
_symmetry.space_group_name_H-M   'P 1'
#
loop_
_entity.id
_entity.type
_entity.pdbx_description
1 polymer ?
#
loop_
_entity_poly.entity_id
_entity_poly.type
_entity_poly.pdbx_seq_one_letter_code
_entity_poly.pdbx_strand_id
1 'polypeptide(L)'
;MNSVYPPIPDVTTADYLAAYLKLPASLISYILLENAYQQTHAASLQHLPCLPLHKLLQQMKGDYQLLTGFNRLFIQFRDGSTLSSEGATLTWQEFFQYAYIHYTPAQLQRIEELIQTVLQGLKLLESRPPHA
;
A
#
# COMPACT_ATOMS: atom_id res chain seq x y z
N MET A 1 8.74 -26.07 -8.05
CA MET A 1 9.03 -24.84 -7.28
C MET A 1 8.14 -23.75 -7.84
N ASN A 2 6.92 -23.61 -7.30
CA ASN A 2 6.00 -22.58 -7.74
C ASN A 2 6.35 -21.30 -6.98
N SER A 3 6.72 -20.26 -7.72
CA SER A 3 7.04 -18.94 -7.20
C SER A 3 5.83 -18.43 -6.40
N VAL A 4 5.97 -18.36 -5.07
CA VAL A 4 4.96 -17.85 -4.14
C VAL A 4 5.08 -16.33 -4.09
N TYR A 5 4.78 -15.66 -5.21
CA TYR A 5 4.61 -14.22 -5.19
C TYR A 5 3.13 -13.94 -5.37
N PRO A 6 2.44 -13.31 -4.39
CA PRO A 6 1.12 -12.78 -4.67
C PRO A 6 1.25 -11.75 -5.80
N PRO A 7 0.30 -11.71 -6.74
CA PRO A 7 0.30 -10.70 -7.77
C PRO A 7 0.31 -9.32 -7.11
N ILE A 8 1.14 -8.41 -7.62
CA ILE A 8 1.10 -7.01 -7.23
C ILE A 8 -0.34 -6.54 -7.48
N PRO A 9 -1.05 -6.02 -6.48
CA PRO A 9 -2.42 -5.59 -6.66
C PRO A 9 -2.44 -4.47 -7.69
N ASP A 10 -3.12 -4.73 -8.79
CA ASP A 10 -3.38 -3.77 -9.85
C ASP A 10 -4.35 -2.67 -9.37
N VAL A 11 -4.53 -1.62 -10.18
CA VAL A 11 -5.43 -0.49 -9.88
C VAL A 11 -6.84 -0.97 -9.48
N THR A 12 -7.31 -2.04 -10.11
CA THR A 12 -8.60 -2.69 -9.85
C THR A 12 -8.72 -3.27 -8.45
N THR A 13 -7.65 -3.79 -7.85
CA THR A 13 -7.68 -4.37 -6.50
C THR A 13 -7.84 -3.30 -5.42
N ALA A 14 -7.12 -2.17 -5.54
CA ALA A 14 -7.21 -1.08 -4.56
C ALA A 14 -8.58 -0.40 -4.60
N ASP A 15 -9.12 -0.14 -5.79
CA ASP A 15 -10.44 0.47 -5.95
C ASP A 15 -11.57 -0.46 -5.48
N TYR A 16 -11.48 -1.76 -5.76
CA TYR A 16 -12.42 -2.76 -5.25
C TYR A 16 -12.44 -2.80 -3.72
N LEU A 17 -11.27 -2.94 -3.08
CA LEU A 17 -11.16 -2.98 -1.63
C LEU A 17 -11.62 -1.68 -0.97
N ALA A 18 -11.31 -0.53 -1.58
CA ALA A 18 -11.77 0.77 -1.14
C ALA A 18 -13.31 0.85 -1.14
N ALA A 19 -13.95 0.41 -2.23
CA ALA A 19 -15.40 0.39 -2.35
C ALA A 19 -16.05 -0.60 -1.36
N TYR A 20 -15.49 -1.81 -1.26
CA TYR A 20 -16.00 -2.88 -0.38
C TYR A 20 -15.91 -2.50 1.10
N LEU A 21 -14.76 -1.98 1.53
CA LEU A 21 -14.50 -1.62 2.92
C LEU A 21 -14.97 -0.21 3.29
N LYS A 22 -15.40 0.59 2.29
CA LYS A 22 -15.76 2.02 2.43
C LYS A 22 -14.62 2.85 3.02
N LEU A 23 -13.40 2.62 2.50
CA LEU A 23 -12.18 3.27 2.94
C LEU A 23 -11.51 4.04 1.78
N PRO A 24 -10.69 5.07 2.06
CA PRO A 24 -9.96 5.78 1.01
C PRO A 24 -9.02 4.85 0.23
N ALA A 25 -9.10 4.89 -1.12
CA ALA A 25 -8.27 4.05 -1.98
C ALA A 25 -6.76 4.31 -1.82
N SER A 26 -6.36 5.53 -1.44
CA SER A 26 -4.97 5.88 -1.12
C SER A 26 -4.46 5.18 0.15
N LEU A 27 -5.31 5.04 1.18
CA LEU A 27 -4.98 4.30 2.40
C LEU A 27 -4.84 2.81 2.11
N ILE A 28 -5.78 2.23 1.37
CA ILE A 28 -5.71 0.83 0.92
C ILE A 28 -4.43 0.60 0.09
N SER A 29 -4.13 1.50 -0.84
CA SER A 29 -2.93 1.45 -1.67
C SER A 29 -1.65 1.45 -0.84
N TYR A 30 -1.57 2.28 0.20
CA TYR A 30 -0.45 2.29 1.13
C TYR A 30 -0.28 0.95 1.84
N ILE A 31 -1.35 0.41 2.41
CA ILE A 31 -1.31 -0.87 3.13
C ILE A 31 -0.87 -2.01 2.20
N LEU A 32 -1.39 -2.06 0.99
CA LEU A 32 -1.03 -3.07 0.00
C LEU A 32 0.44 -2.96 -0.41
N LEU A 33 0.92 -1.73 -0.63
CA LEU A 33 2.31 -1.47 -0.98
C LEU A 33 3.27 -1.82 0.15
N GLU A 34 2.97 -1.42 1.39
CA GLU A 34 3.80 -1.74 2.56
C GLU A 34 3.88 -3.26 2.76
N ASN A 35 2.75 -3.97 2.65
CA ASN A 35 2.72 -5.43 2.71
C ASN A 35 3.57 -6.08 1.60
N ALA A 36 3.44 -5.60 0.35
CA ALA A 36 4.23 -6.12 -0.76
C ALA A 36 5.74 -5.87 -0.56
N TYR A 37 6.10 -4.69 -0.04
CA TYR A 37 7.49 -4.34 0.26
C TYR A 37 8.08 -5.23 1.36
N GLN A 38 7.32 -5.50 2.43
CA GLN A 38 7.74 -6.41 3.50
C GLN A 38 7.93 -7.86 3.03
N GLN A 39 7.08 -8.35 2.13
CA GLN A 39 7.14 -9.73 1.64
C GLN A 39 8.26 -9.98 0.64
N THR A 40 8.56 -8.99 -0.20
CA THR A 40 9.50 -9.16 -1.31
C THR A 40 10.90 -8.63 -1.01
N HIS A 41 11.05 -7.81 0.04
CA HIS A 41 12.27 -7.03 0.35
C HIS A 41 12.85 -6.33 -0.91
N ALA A 42 12.01 -6.07 -1.89
CA ALA A 42 12.46 -5.96 -3.26
C ALA A 42 13.00 -4.56 -3.54
N ALA A 43 14.32 -4.49 -3.67
CA ALA A 43 15.08 -3.39 -4.28
C ALA A 43 14.67 -3.10 -5.75
N SER A 44 13.73 -3.84 -6.34
CA SER A 44 13.28 -3.69 -7.73
C SER A 44 12.04 -2.81 -7.92
N LEU A 45 11.44 -2.27 -6.85
CA LEU A 45 10.36 -1.29 -6.96
C LEU A 45 10.91 0.09 -7.36
N GLN A 46 11.21 0.26 -8.65
CA GLN A 46 11.60 1.56 -9.22
C GLN A 46 10.40 2.51 -9.37
N HIS A 47 9.16 1.98 -9.39
CA HIS A 47 7.94 2.75 -9.61
C HIS A 47 6.82 2.25 -8.68
N LEU A 48 5.97 3.18 -8.23
CA LEU A 48 4.84 2.89 -7.34
C LEU A 48 3.66 2.38 -8.19
N PRO A 49 3.23 1.10 -8.08
CA PRO A 49 2.16 0.55 -8.92
C PRO A 49 0.77 1.04 -8.51
N CYS A 50 0.64 1.73 -7.37
CA CYS A 50 -0.65 2.11 -6.80
C CYS A 50 -1.05 3.55 -7.15
N LEU A 51 -1.85 3.70 -8.22
CA LEU A 51 -2.27 5.00 -8.75
C LEU A 51 -2.95 5.93 -7.70
N PRO A 52 -3.83 5.47 -6.79
CA PRO A 52 -4.46 6.36 -5.81
C PRO A 52 -3.47 6.98 -4.82
N LEU A 53 -2.51 6.19 -4.32
CA LEU A 53 -1.47 6.69 -3.43
C LEU A 53 -0.50 7.62 -4.18
N HIS A 54 -0.10 7.26 -5.40
CA HIS A 54 0.74 8.10 -6.24
C HIS A 54 0.14 9.49 -6.45
N LYS A 55 -1.15 9.56 -6.80
CA LYS A 55 -1.88 10.82 -6.98
C LYS A 55 -1.88 11.65 -5.70
N LEU A 56 -2.15 11.02 -4.55
CA LEU A 56 -2.16 11.74 -3.27
C LEU A 56 -0.78 12.31 -2.91
N LEU A 57 0.28 11.52 -3.09
CA LEU A 57 1.66 11.97 -2.88
C LEU A 57 2.01 13.17 -3.76
N GLN A 58 1.69 13.09 -5.06
CA GLN A 58 1.92 14.20 -5.99
C GLN A 58 1.11 15.46 -5.64
N GLN A 59 -0.17 15.30 -5.26
CA GLN A 59 -1.03 16.43 -4.88
C GLN A 59 -0.54 17.14 -3.61
N MET A 60 -0.07 16.38 -2.62
CA MET A 60 0.33 16.91 -1.32
C MET A 60 1.75 17.49 -1.33
N LYS A 61 2.67 16.87 -2.07
CA LYS A 61 4.12 17.12 -1.93
C LYS A 61 4.87 17.19 -3.27
N GLY A 62 4.22 16.93 -4.39
CA GLY A 62 4.83 16.95 -5.72
C GLY A 62 5.68 15.72 -6.02
N ASP A 63 6.73 15.92 -6.81
CA ASP A 63 7.62 14.85 -7.26
C ASP A 63 8.33 14.17 -6.08
N TYR A 64 8.47 12.85 -6.20
CA TYR A 64 9.09 12.02 -5.19
C TYR A 64 9.84 10.84 -5.80
N GLN A 65 10.73 10.25 -5.02
CA GLN A 65 11.44 9.02 -5.34
C GLN A 65 11.28 8.01 -4.22
N LEU A 66 11.18 6.72 -4.58
CA LEU A 66 11.28 5.63 -3.61
C LEU A 66 12.76 5.37 -3.33
N LEU A 67 13.12 5.31 -2.05
CA LEU A 67 14.45 4.91 -1.63
C LEU A 67 14.46 3.42 -1.31
N THR A 68 15.30 2.68 -2.01
CA THR A 68 15.53 1.24 -1.79
C THR A 68 16.67 1.02 -0.79
N GLY A 69 16.71 -0.16 -0.15
CA GLY A 69 17.79 -0.54 0.78
C GLY A 69 17.45 -0.34 2.26
N PHE A 70 16.23 0.12 2.55
CA PHE A 70 15.64 0.12 3.89
C PHE A 70 14.71 -1.07 4.07
N ASN A 71 14.57 -1.59 5.29
CA ASN A 71 13.61 -2.65 5.65
C ASN A 71 12.14 -2.15 5.70
N ARG A 72 11.87 -0.99 5.11
CA ARG A 72 10.57 -0.33 5.09
C ARG A 72 10.43 0.55 3.87
N LEU A 73 9.19 0.88 3.54
CA LEU A 73 8.89 1.83 2.48
C LEU A 73 9.38 3.22 2.90
N PHE A 74 10.32 3.76 2.13
CA PHE A 74 10.91 5.07 2.38
C PHE A 74 10.80 5.93 1.12
N ILE A 75 10.24 7.13 1.26
CA ILE A 75 10.01 8.07 0.17
C ILE A 75 10.78 9.35 0.46
N GLN A 76 11.42 9.92 -0.57
CA GLN A 76 12.02 11.25 -0.52
C GLN A 76 11.33 12.17 -1.52
N PHE A 77 10.88 13.32 -1.05
CA PHE A 77 10.30 14.36 -1.88
C PHE A 77 11.38 15.31 -2.41
N ARG A 78 11.05 16.04 -3.49
CA ARG A 78 11.97 17.01 -4.12
C ARG A 78 12.45 18.13 -3.20
N ASP A 79 11.65 18.49 -2.19
CA ASP A 79 12.03 19.48 -1.17
C ASP A 79 12.99 18.92 -0.09
N GLY A 80 13.41 17.66 -0.22
CA GLY A 80 14.33 16.98 0.69
C GLY A 80 13.66 16.31 1.88
N SER A 81 12.36 16.56 2.12
CA SER A 81 11.61 15.88 3.18
C SER A 81 11.42 14.40 2.88
N THR A 82 11.35 13.59 3.93
CA THR A 82 11.22 12.14 3.82
C THR A 82 9.94 11.64 4.47
N LEU A 83 9.40 10.54 3.95
CA LEU A 83 8.19 9.88 4.43
C LEU A 83 8.43 8.38 4.63
N SER A 84 8.18 7.90 5.84
CA SER A 84 8.42 6.52 6.26
C SER A 84 7.67 6.26 7.57
N SER A 85 7.47 4.99 7.94
CA SER A 85 6.82 4.62 9.21
C SER A 85 7.63 5.09 10.44
N GLU A 86 8.95 5.20 10.31
CA GLU A 86 9.83 5.80 11.33
C GLU A 86 11.12 6.37 10.70
N GLY A 87 11.82 7.24 11.47
CA GLY A 87 13.12 7.80 11.11
C GLY A 87 13.11 8.74 9.90
N ALA A 88 11.96 9.35 9.60
CA ALA A 88 11.77 10.29 8.51
C ALA A 88 11.28 11.65 9.01
N THR A 89 11.26 12.65 8.12
CA THR A 89 10.70 13.98 8.39
C THR A 89 9.20 13.91 8.70
N LEU A 90 8.50 12.96 8.08
CA LEU A 90 7.06 12.76 8.21
C LEU A 90 6.75 11.26 8.35
N THR A 91 5.83 10.92 9.25
CA THR A 91 5.27 9.58 9.34
C THR A 91 4.06 9.40 8.41
N TRP A 92 3.75 8.16 8.04
CA TRP A 92 2.53 7.86 7.27
C TRP A 92 1.26 8.36 7.96
N GLN A 93 1.18 8.23 9.28
CA GLN A 93 0.05 8.72 10.06
C GLN A 93 -0.11 10.24 9.94
N GLU A 94 0.98 11.00 10.11
CA GLU A 94 0.94 12.46 9.96
C GLU A 94 0.61 12.88 8.53
N PHE A 95 1.18 12.20 7.53
CA PHE A 95 0.88 12.44 6.12
C PHE A 95 -0.62 12.27 5.83
N PHE A 96 -1.20 11.15 6.25
CA PHE A 96 -2.63 10.89 6.05
C PHE A 96 -3.51 11.87 6.84
N GLN A 97 -3.09 12.27 8.04
CA GLN A 97 -3.80 13.30 8.80
C GLN A 97 -3.83 14.65 8.05
N TYR A 98 -2.72 15.06 7.42
CA TYR A 98 -2.70 16.26 6.57
C TYR A 98 -3.56 16.13 5.31
N ALA A 99 -3.75 14.90 4.82
CA ALA A 99 -4.68 14.58 3.75
C ALA A 99 -6.14 14.41 4.21
N TYR A 100 -6.47 14.73 5.47
CA TYR A 100 -7.79 14.53 6.08
C TYR A 100 -8.27 13.07 6.10
N ILE A 101 -7.34 12.12 6.07
CA ILE A 101 -7.59 10.68 6.22
C ILE A 101 -7.22 10.30 7.64
N HIS A 102 -8.23 10.22 8.51
CA HIS A 102 -8.04 9.96 9.93
C HIS A 102 -8.26 8.49 10.27
N TYR A 103 -7.29 7.89 10.95
CA TYR A 103 -7.40 6.56 11.53
C TYR A 103 -6.59 6.49 12.83
N THR A 104 -7.00 5.60 13.74
CA THR A 104 -6.20 5.21 14.92
C THR A 104 -5.31 4.01 14.59
N PRO A 105 -4.23 3.76 15.35
CA PRO A 105 -3.41 2.56 15.16
C PRO A 105 -4.22 1.25 15.23
N ALA A 106 -5.19 1.17 16.15
CA ALA A 106 -6.08 0.01 16.26
C ALA A 106 -7.02 -0.14 15.04
N GLN A 107 -7.44 0.97 14.42
CA GLN A 107 -8.19 0.91 13.17
C GLN A 107 -7.30 0.46 12.01
N LEU A 108 -6.07 0.96 11.91
CA LEU A 108 -5.13 0.56 10.87
C LEU A 108 -4.89 -0.95 10.89
N GLN A 109 -4.61 -1.51 12.07
CA GLN A 109 -4.41 -2.96 12.23
C GLN A 109 -5.65 -3.76 11.78
N ARG A 110 -6.86 -3.32 12.15
CA ARG A 110 -8.09 -3.99 11.70
C ARG A 110 -8.28 -3.91 10.19
N ILE A 111 -7.92 -2.78 9.56
CA ILE A 111 -8.00 -2.62 8.11
C ILE A 111 -7.03 -3.58 7.42
N GLU A 112 -5.81 -3.71 7.92
CA GLU A 112 -4.82 -4.67 7.42
C GLU A 112 -5.36 -6.11 7.47
N GLU A 113 -5.89 -6.53 8.62
CA GLU A 113 -6.49 -7.87 8.80
C GLU A 113 -7.65 -8.13 7.83
N LEU A 114 -8.52 -7.13 7.62
CA LEU A 114 -9.65 -7.22 6.69
C LEU A 114 -9.16 -7.37 5.25
N ILE A 115 -8.21 -6.54 4.81
CA ILE A 115 -7.62 -6.63 3.47
C ILE A 115 -7.03 -8.02 3.24
N GLN A 116 -6.24 -8.53 4.18
CA GLN A 116 -5.63 -9.87 4.05
C GLN A 116 -6.71 -10.97 3.96
N THR A 117 -7.77 -10.88 4.76
CA THR A 117 -8.90 -11.81 4.71
C THR A 117 -9.57 -11.82 3.34
N VAL A 118 -9.85 -10.63 2.77
CA VAL A 118 -10.46 -10.54 1.43
C VAL A 118 -9.52 -11.10 0.36
N LEU A 119 -8.24 -10.76 0.39
CA LEU A 119 -7.26 -11.26 -0.58
C LEU A 119 -7.10 -12.78 -0.52
N GLN A 120 -7.13 -13.38 0.67
CA GLN A 120 -7.11 -14.84 0.82
C GLN A 120 -8.39 -15.48 0.26
N GLY A 121 -9.55 -14.88 0.52
CA GLY A 121 -10.83 -15.33 -0.04
C GLY A 121 -10.85 -15.32 -1.56
N LEU A 122 -10.30 -14.27 -2.19
CA LEU A 122 -10.20 -14.16 -3.65
C LEU A 122 -9.31 -15.26 -4.24
N LYS A 123 -8.13 -15.51 -3.67
CA LYS A 123 -7.23 -16.58 -4.10
C LYS A 123 -7.88 -17.97 -4.04
N LEU A 124 -8.68 -18.23 -3.00
CA LEU A 124 -9.40 -19.50 -2.84
C LEU A 124 -10.45 -19.69 -3.95
N LEU A 125 -11.13 -18.62 -4.36
CA LEU A 125 -12.11 -18.65 -5.45
C LEU A 125 -11.44 -18.91 -6.81
N GLU A 126 -10.28 -18.29 -7.08
CA GLU A 126 -9.51 -18.52 -8.31
C GLU A 126 -8.89 -19.93 -8.38
N SER A 127 -8.61 -20.53 -7.23
CA SER A 127 -8.07 -21.90 -7.14
C SER A 127 -9.11 -23.01 -7.28
N ARG A 128 -10.42 -22.68 -7.36
CA ARG A 128 -11.45 -23.70 -7.63
C ARG A 128 -11.43 -24.08 -9.12
N PRO A 129 -11.29 -25.37 -9.47
CA PRO A 129 -11.41 -25.80 -10.86
C PRO A 129 -12.83 -25.49 -11.37
N PRO A 130 -12.98 -25.06 -12.64
CA PRO A 130 -14.29 -24.83 -13.22
C PRO A 130 -15.00 -26.18 -13.40
N HIS A 131 -16.01 -26.43 -12.57
CA HIS A 131 -16.98 -27.53 -12.62
C HIS A 131 -16.43 -28.97 -12.56
N ALA A 132 -16.88 -29.71 -11.54
CA ALA A 132 -17.17 -31.14 -11.64
C ALA A 132 -18.67 -31.30 -11.88
#